data_AF-A0A2Z4JTR0-F1
#
_entry.id   AF-A0A2Z4JTR0-F1
#
_cell.length_a   1.000
_cell.length_b   1.000
_cell.length_c   1.000
_cell.angle_alpha   90.00
_cell.angle_beta   90.00
_cell.angle_gamma   90.00
#
_symmetry.space_group_name_H-M   'P 1'
#
loop_
_entity.id
_entity.type
_entity.pdbx_description
1 polymer ?
#
loop_
_entity_poly.entity_id
_entity_poly.type
_entity_poly.pdbx_seq_one_letter_code
_entity_poly.pdbx_strand_id
1 'polypeptide(L)'
;MFRIILALLLTTVFSSANVLADNSAADQLRQFVRNSKTAEGDFVQQQLRAPRANEAQDKGLKVVRQTQGHFVFQRPGRFIWDTQKPYEQKLIADGKQLILWDQDLNQATFRPSTQALASTPAAILFGETSLDQHFDLVEGQERLGMKWVDLQAKKDPNAKGDLPYTKISIGMVDGLPKALELTDGLGSVVLVTLSQIQLNINVAPSRFVFKPPQGAEVLRLN
;
A
#
# COMPACT_ATOMS: atom_id res chain seq x y z
N MET A 1 -79.56 22.47 -10.23
CA MET A 1 -78.76 21.23 -10.27
C MET A 1 -77.89 21.25 -11.51
N PHE A 2 -76.58 21.47 -11.40
CA PHE A 2 -75.58 20.99 -12.38
C PHE A 2 -74.21 21.00 -11.67
N ARG A 3 -73.56 19.84 -11.57
CA ARG A 3 -72.31 19.60 -10.84
C ARG A 3 -71.12 19.86 -11.76
N ILE A 4 -70.18 20.71 -11.33
CA ILE A 4 -68.87 20.87 -11.97
C ILE A 4 -67.92 19.85 -11.33
N ILE A 5 -67.37 18.94 -12.12
CA ILE A 5 -66.35 17.97 -11.69
C ILE A 5 -64.98 18.61 -11.98
N LEU A 6 -64.25 18.95 -10.92
CA LEU A 6 -62.87 19.43 -11.00
C LEU A 6 -61.93 18.23 -10.91
N ALA A 7 -61.28 17.87 -12.01
CA ALA A 7 -60.27 16.82 -12.05
C ALA A 7 -58.94 17.38 -11.52
N LEU A 8 -58.53 16.93 -10.33
CA LEU A 8 -57.25 17.26 -9.72
C LEU A 8 -56.19 16.28 -10.23
N LEU A 9 -55.33 16.71 -11.17
CA LEU A 9 -54.17 15.93 -11.62
C LEU A 9 -53.06 16.06 -10.56
N LEU A 10 -52.81 14.98 -9.82
CA LEU A 10 -51.71 14.91 -8.84
C LEU A 10 -50.45 14.39 -9.55
N THR A 11 -49.57 15.29 -9.99
CA THR A 11 -48.25 14.93 -10.52
C THR A 11 -47.29 14.66 -9.35
N THR A 12 -47.09 13.39 -9.01
CA THR A 12 -46.04 12.94 -8.08
C THR A 12 -44.67 13.04 -8.75
N VAL A 13 -43.87 14.02 -8.33
CA VAL A 13 -42.45 14.12 -8.70
C VAL A 13 -41.69 13.09 -7.86
N PHE A 14 -41.26 11.99 -8.48
CA PHE A 14 -40.28 11.08 -7.90
C PHE A 14 -38.91 11.75 -7.95
N SER A 15 -38.47 12.34 -6.85
CA SER A 15 -37.08 12.73 -6.67
C SER A 15 -36.24 11.47 -6.49
N SER A 16 -35.57 11.04 -7.54
CA SER A 16 -34.51 10.03 -7.47
C SER A 16 -33.38 10.59 -6.61
N ALA A 17 -33.36 10.24 -5.33
CA ALA A 17 -32.17 10.42 -4.51
C ALA A 17 -31.09 9.51 -5.13
N ASN A 18 -30.14 10.12 -5.84
CA ASN A 18 -28.90 9.43 -6.19
C ASN A 18 -28.22 9.11 -4.86
N VAL A 19 -28.45 7.90 -4.35
CA VAL A 19 -27.61 7.30 -3.32
C VAL A 19 -26.24 7.22 -3.97
N LEU A 20 -25.36 8.16 -3.62
CA LEU A 20 -23.94 8.04 -3.94
C LEU A 20 -23.50 6.75 -3.27
N ALA A 21 -23.35 5.69 -4.08
CA ALA A 21 -22.82 4.43 -3.62
C ALA A 21 -21.42 4.71 -3.09
N ASP A 22 -21.29 4.68 -1.77
CA ASP A 22 -20.03 4.87 -1.11
C ASP A 22 -19.18 3.62 -1.36
N ASN A 23 -18.26 3.72 -2.32
CA ASN A 23 -17.47 2.59 -2.83
C ASN A 23 -16.82 1.81 -1.67
N SER A 24 -16.85 0.48 -1.77
CA SER A 24 -16.22 -0.42 -0.80
C SER A 24 -14.69 -0.24 -0.76
N ALA A 25 -14.01 -0.73 0.28
CA ALA A 25 -12.56 -0.61 0.35
C ALA A 25 -11.89 -1.38 -0.81
N ALA A 26 -12.39 -2.57 -1.16
CA ALA A 26 -11.89 -3.32 -2.29
C ALA A 26 -12.07 -2.57 -3.62
N ASP A 27 -13.23 -1.94 -3.84
CA ASP A 27 -13.47 -1.18 -5.06
C ASP A 27 -12.60 0.06 -5.16
N GLN A 28 -12.42 0.77 -4.05
CA GLN A 28 -11.46 1.89 -3.96
C GLN A 28 -10.04 1.42 -4.29
N LEU A 29 -9.58 0.32 -3.69
CA LEU A 29 -8.24 -0.21 -3.91
C LEU A 29 -8.04 -0.64 -5.37
N ARG A 30 -9.02 -1.33 -5.95
CA ARG A 30 -9.00 -1.72 -7.37
C ARG A 30 -8.95 -0.51 -8.29
N GLN A 31 -9.73 0.54 -8.02
CA GLN A 31 -9.69 1.78 -8.78
C GLN A 31 -8.32 2.46 -8.68
N PHE A 32 -7.74 2.54 -7.47
CA PHE A 32 -6.40 3.09 -7.26
C PHE A 32 -5.34 2.33 -8.08
N VAL A 33 -5.32 1.00 -7.99
CA VAL A 33 -4.35 0.15 -8.71
C VAL A 33 -4.47 0.33 -10.23
N ARG A 34 -5.70 0.40 -10.76
CA ARG A 34 -5.94 0.58 -12.20
C ARG A 34 -5.62 1.97 -12.72
N ASN A 35 -5.95 3.01 -11.97
CA ASN A 35 -5.96 4.39 -12.47
C ASN A 35 -4.71 5.20 -12.12
N SER A 36 -3.88 4.72 -11.19
CA SER A 36 -2.63 5.38 -10.83
C SER A 36 -1.47 4.79 -11.64
N LYS A 37 -0.97 5.53 -12.63
CA LYS A 37 0.23 5.12 -13.38
C LYS A 37 1.50 5.53 -12.65
N THR A 38 1.46 6.68 -12.01
CA THR A 38 2.51 7.20 -11.15
C THR A 38 1.88 7.72 -9.86
N ALA A 39 2.64 7.72 -8.78
CA ALA A 39 2.34 8.56 -7.63
C ALA A 39 3.59 8.83 -6.82
N GLU A 40 3.52 9.86 -5.98
CA GLU A 40 4.46 10.08 -4.90
C GLU A 40 3.72 10.46 -3.62
N GLY A 41 4.42 10.41 -2.50
CA GLY A 41 3.91 10.82 -1.19
C GLY A 41 4.87 10.46 -0.08
N ASP A 42 4.44 10.74 1.15
CA ASP A 42 5.25 10.48 2.33
C ASP A 42 4.73 9.27 3.09
N PHE A 43 5.63 8.59 3.81
CA PHE A 43 5.27 7.49 4.68
C PHE A 43 5.86 7.63 6.08
N VAL A 44 5.13 7.06 7.05
CA VAL A 44 5.66 6.69 8.36
C VAL A 44 5.43 5.20 8.53
N GLN A 45 6.50 4.45 8.80
CA GLN A 45 6.44 3.02 9.06
C GLN A 45 6.79 2.76 10.52
N GLN A 46 5.96 1.96 11.19
CA GLN A 46 6.15 1.53 12.55
C GLN A 46 6.17 0.01 12.61
N GLN A 47 7.19 -0.53 13.26
CA GLN A 47 7.21 -1.93 13.65
C GLN A 47 6.69 -2.03 15.09
N LEU A 48 5.75 -2.93 15.29
CA LEU A 48 4.95 -3.09 16.48
C LEU A 48 5.03 -4.55 16.95
N ARG A 49 5.00 -4.79 18.25
CA ARG A 49 4.85 -6.15 18.82
C ARG A 49 4.16 -6.12 20.18
N ALA A 50 3.71 -7.28 20.63
CA ALA A 50 3.26 -7.44 22.00
C ALA A 50 4.39 -7.07 23.01
N PRO A 51 4.03 -6.50 24.17
CA PRO A 51 4.97 -6.34 25.28
C PRO A 51 5.61 -7.68 25.67
N ARG A 52 6.89 -7.68 25.99
CA ARG A 52 7.56 -8.86 26.56
C ARG A 52 7.29 -8.97 28.05
N ALA A 53 7.46 -10.16 28.64
CA ALA A 53 7.22 -10.40 30.06
C ALA A 53 7.98 -9.46 31.02
N ASN A 54 9.12 -8.92 30.59
CA ASN A 54 9.95 -7.98 31.35
C ASN A 54 9.67 -6.49 31.05
N GLU A 55 8.66 -6.18 30.24
CA GLU A 55 8.28 -4.80 29.88
C GLU A 55 6.99 -4.40 30.59
N ALA A 56 6.71 -3.09 30.65
CA ALA A 56 5.43 -2.58 31.13
C ALA A 56 4.30 -3.18 30.28
N GLN A 57 3.39 -3.90 30.94
CA GLN A 57 2.24 -4.58 30.34
C GLN A 57 1.12 -3.58 30.03
N ASP A 58 1.44 -2.51 29.31
CA ASP A 58 0.44 -1.57 28.82
C ASP A 58 -0.47 -2.28 27.82
N LYS A 59 -1.75 -1.89 27.80
CA LYS A 59 -2.71 -2.44 26.84
C LYS A 59 -2.31 -2.03 25.42
N GLY A 60 -2.09 -3.01 24.54
CA GLY A 60 -1.85 -2.81 23.11
C GLY A 60 -0.43 -3.15 22.67
N LEU A 61 -0.14 -2.90 21.38
CA LEU A 61 1.17 -3.15 20.80
C LEU A 61 2.15 -2.03 21.14
N LYS A 62 3.43 -2.39 21.32
CA LYS A 62 4.55 -1.48 21.55
C LYS A 62 5.26 -1.19 20.23
N VAL A 63 5.52 0.08 19.94
CA VAL A 63 6.40 0.50 18.84
C VAL A 63 7.84 0.15 19.20
N VAL A 64 8.47 -0.70 18.38
CA VAL A 64 9.89 -1.08 18.54
C VAL A 64 10.82 -0.28 17.65
N ARG A 65 10.32 0.14 16.48
CA ARG A 65 11.08 0.92 15.51
C ARG A 65 10.11 1.78 14.73
N GLN A 66 10.54 2.99 14.41
CA GLN A 66 9.84 3.88 13.50
C GLN A 66 10.82 4.37 12.43
N THR A 67 10.38 4.38 11.19
CA THR A 67 11.06 5.02 10.07
C THR A 67 10.09 5.92 9.33
N GLN A 68 10.64 6.89 8.61
CA GLN A 68 9.83 7.79 7.80
C GLN A 68 10.62 8.23 6.57
N GLY A 69 9.89 8.63 5.55
CA GLY A 69 10.51 9.04 4.31
C GLY A 69 9.50 9.29 3.21
N HIS A 70 9.98 9.17 1.99
CA HIS A 70 9.24 9.49 0.78
C HIS A 70 9.18 8.29 -0.16
N PHE A 71 8.08 8.16 -0.89
CA PHE A 71 7.94 7.14 -1.91
C PHE A 71 7.57 7.76 -3.24
N VAL A 72 8.03 7.14 -4.32
CA VAL A 72 7.58 7.42 -5.68
C VAL A 72 7.49 6.12 -6.44
N PHE A 73 6.46 5.95 -7.27
CA PHE A 73 6.36 4.80 -8.16
C PHE A 73 5.90 5.18 -9.56
N GLN A 74 6.25 4.30 -10.48
CA GLN A 74 5.78 4.31 -11.85
C GLN A 74 5.49 2.87 -12.27
N ARG A 75 4.22 2.57 -12.54
CA ARG A 75 3.81 1.26 -13.02
C ARG A 75 4.22 1.05 -14.49
N PRO A 76 4.57 -0.19 -14.88
CA PRO A 76 4.74 -1.36 -14.01
C PRO A 76 6.14 -1.40 -13.36
N GLY A 77 6.21 -1.94 -12.15
CA GLY A 77 7.44 -2.48 -11.56
C GLY A 77 8.55 -1.50 -11.18
N ARG A 78 8.32 -0.18 -11.21
CA ARG A 78 9.30 0.81 -10.74
C ARG A 78 8.82 1.52 -9.50
N PHE A 79 9.66 1.56 -8.48
CA PHE A 79 9.39 2.34 -7.28
C PHE A 79 10.68 2.73 -6.57
N ILE A 80 10.60 3.75 -5.73
CA ILE A 80 11.61 4.14 -4.77
C ILE A 80 10.90 4.29 -3.44
N TRP A 81 11.44 3.63 -2.42
CA TRP A 81 11.08 3.81 -1.03
C TRP A 81 12.31 4.39 -0.33
N ASP A 82 12.29 5.71 -0.13
CA ASP A 82 13.41 6.51 0.36
C ASP A 82 13.22 6.78 1.85
N THR A 83 13.82 5.94 2.69
CA THR A 83 13.83 6.13 4.14
C THR A 83 14.83 7.22 4.48
N GLN A 84 14.35 8.31 5.04
CA GLN A 84 15.16 9.49 5.38
C GLN A 84 15.51 9.54 6.88
N LYS A 85 14.75 8.86 7.73
CA LYS A 85 14.99 8.81 9.18
C LYS A 85 14.67 7.43 9.76
N PRO A 86 15.37 7.02 10.84
CA PRO A 86 16.54 7.67 11.43
C PRO A 86 17.85 7.39 10.67
N TYR A 87 17.86 6.38 9.80
CA TYR A 87 19.01 5.97 8.99
C TYR A 87 18.62 6.01 7.52
N GLU A 88 19.51 6.55 6.68
CA GLU A 88 19.22 6.80 5.28
C GLU A 88 19.37 5.52 4.45
N GLN A 89 18.24 5.01 3.96
CA GLN A 89 18.18 3.79 3.17
C GLN A 89 17.22 3.97 1.99
N LYS A 90 17.63 3.59 0.79
CA LYS A 90 16.77 3.59 -0.40
C LYS A 90 16.54 2.18 -0.88
N LEU A 91 15.27 1.82 -1.02
CA LEU A 91 14.87 0.61 -1.74
C LEU A 91 14.33 1.00 -3.11
N ILE A 92 14.96 0.54 -4.17
CA ILE A 92 14.70 0.95 -5.54
C ILE A 92 14.35 -0.29 -6.36
N ALA A 93 13.20 -0.28 -7.04
CA ALA A 93 12.93 -1.18 -8.14
C ALA A 93 13.04 -0.41 -9.46
N ASP A 94 13.88 -0.90 -10.37
CA ASP A 94 14.13 -0.27 -11.68
C ASP A 94 13.30 -0.91 -12.82
N GLY A 95 12.46 -1.90 -12.49
CA GLY A 95 11.69 -2.73 -13.42
C GLY A 95 12.38 -4.05 -13.79
N LYS A 96 13.62 -4.29 -13.36
CA LYS A 96 14.38 -5.52 -13.62
C LYS A 96 14.89 -6.17 -12.32
N GLN A 97 15.26 -5.36 -11.35
CA GLN A 97 15.87 -5.80 -10.09
C GLN A 97 15.45 -4.88 -8.95
N LEU A 98 15.62 -5.40 -7.74
CA LEU A 98 15.51 -4.64 -6.50
C LEU A 98 16.92 -4.27 -6.02
N ILE A 99 17.08 -3.01 -5.62
CA ILE A 99 18.34 -2.45 -5.17
C ILE A 99 18.08 -1.88 -3.77
N LEU A 100 18.82 -2.37 -2.78
CA LEU A 100 18.88 -1.77 -1.46
C LEU A 100 20.18 -0.98 -1.36
N TRP A 101 20.07 0.33 -1.22
CA TRP A 101 21.17 1.24 -0.93
C TRP A 101 21.11 1.61 0.54
N ASP A 102 22.16 1.26 1.27
CA ASP A 102 22.40 1.70 2.64
C ASP A 102 23.51 2.76 2.61
N GLN A 103 23.13 4.01 2.90
CA GLN A 103 24.07 5.13 2.79
C GLN A 103 25.10 5.12 3.91
N ASP A 104 24.71 4.73 5.12
CA ASP A 104 25.57 4.72 6.29
C ASP A 104 26.65 3.63 6.16
N LEU A 105 26.29 2.50 5.56
CA LEU A 105 27.22 1.42 5.24
C LEU A 105 27.97 1.63 3.91
N ASN A 106 27.60 2.64 3.13
CA ASN A 106 28.11 2.87 1.78
C ASN A 106 28.03 1.59 0.91
N GLN A 107 26.89 0.90 0.98
CA GLN A 107 26.71 -0.44 0.39
C GLN A 107 25.45 -0.53 -0.46
N ALA A 108 25.60 -1.08 -1.68
CA ALA A 108 24.50 -1.35 -2.60
C ALA A 108 24.32 -2.87 -2.80
N THR A 109 23.15 -3.39 -2.45
CA THR A 109 22.77 -4.79 -2.63
C THR A 109 21.75 -4.92 -3.76
N PHE A 110 22.07 -5.74 -4.77
CA PHE A 110 21.22 -6.00 -5.94
C PHE A 110 20.61 -7.41 -5.86
N ARG A 111 19.30 -7.52 -6.14
CA ARG A 111 18.54 -8.78 -6.16
C ARG A 111 17.62 -8.84 -7.38
N PRO A 112 17.52 -9.97 -8.10
CA PRO A 112 16.56 -10.14 -9.19
C PRO A 112 15.10 -9.92 -8.73
N SER A 113 14.28 -9.26 -9.56
CA SER A 113 12.89 -8.90 -9.21
C SER A 113 11.98 -10.11 -8.97
N THR A 114 12.25 -11.25 -9.62
CA THR A 114 11.46 -12.49 -9.52
C THR A 114 11.42 -13.10 -8.13
N GLN A 115 12.38 -12.75 -7.25
CA GLN A 115 12.42 -13.21 -5.84
C GLN A 115 12.08 -12.09 -4.84
N ALA A 116 12.11 -10.83 -5.26
CA ALA A 116 12.20 -9.69 -4.33
C ALA A 116 10.91 -8.85 -4.22
N LEU A 117 9.97 -9.01 -5.17
CA LEU A 117 8.71 -8.27 -5.16
C LEU A 117 7.73 -8.73 -4.07
N ALA A 118 7.86 -9.95 -3.55
CA ALA A 118 6.90 -10.51 -2.60
C ALA A 118 7.10 -10.08 -1.13
N SER A 119 8.18 -9.39 -0.78
CA SER A 119 8.60 -9.26 0.63
C SER A 119 8.56 -7.86 1.22
N THR A 120 8.08 -6.84 0.50
CA THR A 120 8.04 -5.47 1.03
C THR A 120 6.63 -4.85 0.97
N PRO A 121 6.23 -4.04 1.98
CA PRO A 121 4.95 -3.33 1.98
C PRO A 121 4.72 -2.47 0.73
N ALA A 122 5.78 -1.83 0.24
CA ALA A 122 5.73 -0.98 -0.95
C ALA A 122 5.42 -1.78 -2.23
N ALA A 123 5.96 -2.99 -2.37
CA ALA A 123 5.72 -3.81 -3.54
C ALA A 123 4.26 -4.32 -3.62
N ILE A 124 3.62 -4.59 -2.48
CA ILE A 124 2.19 -4.96 -2.43
C ILE A 124 1.30 -3.83 -2.99
N LEU A 125 1.62 -2.57 -2.69
CA LEU A 125 0.84 -1.43 -3.21
C LEU A 125 1.18 -1.09 -4.66
N PHE A 126 2.46 -1.12 -5.02
CA PHE A 126 2.98 -0.40 -6.19
C PHE A 126 3.59 -1.32 -7.26
N GLY A 127 3.78 -2.60 -6.95
CA GLY A 127 4.50 -3.54 -7.80
C GLY A 127 3.71 -4.05 -9.00
N GLU A 128 2.44 -4.40 -8.81
CA GLU A 128 1.65 -5.11 -9.82
C GLU A 128 0.34 -4.40 -10.16
N THR A 129 -0.05 -4.48 -11.44
CA THR A 129 -1.32 -3.94 -11.94
C THR A 129 -2.49 -4.89 -11.71
N SER A 130 -2.22 -6.13 -11.28
CA SER A 130 -3.18 -7.24 -11.24
C SER A 130 -3.30 -7.83 -9.84
N LEU A 131 -3.62 -6.99 -8.86
CA LEU A 131 -3.81 -7.42 -7.46
C LEU A 131 -4.77 -8.62 -7.34
N ASP A 132 -5.85 -8.65 -8.12
CA ASP A 132 -6.84 -9.73 -8.14
C ASP A 132 -6.30 -11.07 -8.68
N GLN A 133 -5.13 -11.11 -9.33
CA GLN A 133 -4.49 -12.37 -9.75
C GLN A 133 -3.86 -13.10 -8.56
N HIS A 134 -3.34 -12.34 -7.59
CA HIS A 134 -2.57 -12.89 -6.47
C HIS A 134 -3.36 -12.90 -5.16
N PHE A 135 -4.39 -12.06 -5.04
CA PHE A 135 -5.15 -11.89 -3.81
C PHE A 135 -6.66 -11.94 -4.05
N ASP A 136 -7.37 -12.54 -3.10
CA ASP A 136 -8.79 -12.29 -2.88
C ASP A 136 -8.94 -11.10 -1.94
N LEU A 137 -9.76 -10.12 -2.34
CA LEU A 137 -10.03 -8.92 -1.57
C LEU A 137 -11.28 -9.13 -0.71
N VAL A 138 -11.13 -9.03 0.60
CA VAL A 138 -12.21 -9.24 1.57
C VAL A 138 -12.42 -7.96 2.37
N GLU A 139 -13.67 -7.48 2.41
CA GLU A 139 -14.00 -6.27 3.16
C GLU A 139 -13.73 -6.47 4.66
N GLY A 140 -12.97 -5.54 5.23
CA GLY A 140 -12.69 -5.44 6.64
C GLY A 140 -13.61 -4.45 7.34
N GLN A 141 -13.49 -4.38 8.67
CA GLN A 141 -14.22 -3.39 9.45
C GLN A 141 -13.64 -1.99 9.25
N GLU A 142 -14.52 -0.99 9.21
CA GLU A 142 -14.10 0.40 9.26
C GLU A 142 -13.48 0.70 10.64
N ARG A 143 -12.28 1.29 10.65
CA ARG A 143 -11.60 1.70 11.88
C ARG A 143 -10.69 2.87 11.60
N LEU A 144 -10.56 3.75 12.58
CA LEU A 144 -9.74 4.97 12.51
C LEU A 144 -10.12 5.86 11.30
N GLY A 145 -11.42 5.90 10.94
CA GLY A 145 -11.93 6.67 9.80
C GLY A 145 -11.51 6.13 8.43
N MET A 146 -11.10 4.87 8.35
CA MET A 146 -10.68 4.21 7.10
C MET A 146 -11.53 2.97 6.87
N LYS A 147 -11.94 2.75 5.62
CA LYS A 147 -12.51 1.48 5.18
C LYS A 147 -11.39 0.51 4.88
N TRP A 148 -11.39 -0.67 5.48
CA TRP A 148 -10.30 -1.63 5.34
C TRP A 148 -10.65 -2.73 4.36
N VAL A 149 -9.64 -3.19 3.62
CA VAL A 149 -9.70 -4.39 2.80
C VAL A 149 -8.55 -5.32 3.19
N ASP A 150 -8.87 -6.57 3.46
CA ASP A 150 -7.92 -7.65 3.74
C ASP A 150 -7.54 -8.34 2.41
N LEU A 151 -6.24 -8.56 2.22
CA LEU A 151 -5.68 -9.23 1.06
C LEU A 151 -5.36 -10.68 1.45
N GLN A 152 -6.18 -11.62 0.99
CA GLN A 152 -5.95 -13.04 1.20
C GLN A 152 -5.19 -13.62 0.01
N ALA A 153 -3.95 -14.06 0.23
CA ALA A 153 -3.15 -14.64 -0.83
C ALA A 153 -3.83 -15.88 -1.41
N LYS A 154 -3.96 -15.92 -2.73
CA LYS A 154 -4.46 -17.10 -3.44
C LYS A 154 -3.42 -18.21 -3.33
N LYS A 155 -3.89 -19.43 -3.07
CA LYS A 155 -3.03 -20.61 -3.12
C LYS A 155 -2.68 -20.88 -4.59
N ASP A 156 -1.49 -20.46 -5.01
CA ASP A 156 -0.92 -20.88 -6.28
C ASP A 156 0.08 -22.04 -6.01
N PRO A 157 -0.21 -23.26 -6.48
CA PRO A 157 0.69 -24.41 -6.36
C PRO A 157 2.08 -24.17 -6.99
N ASN A 158 2.20 -23.20 -7.89
CA ASN A 158 3.43 -22.84 -8.59
C ASN A 158 4.11 -21.57 -8.05
N ALA A 159 3.47 -20.84 -7.13
CA ALA A 159 4.07 -19.66 -6.53
C ALA A 159 5.24 -20.09 -5.63
N LYS A 160 6.45 -19.76 -6.07
CA LYS A 160 7.66 -19.95 -5.28
C LYS A 160 7.84 -18.75 -4.35
N GLY A 161 7.34 -18.86 -3.12
CA GLY A 161 7.60 -17.89 -2.06
C GLY A 161 6.40 -17.75 -1.14
N ASP A 162 6.55 -18.20 0.11
CA ASP A 162 5.60 -17.85 1.16
C ASP A 162 5.75 -16.36 1.46
N LEU A 163 4.63 -15.61 1.47
CA LEU A 163 4.64 -14.26 2.01
C LEU A 163 5.12 -14.35 3.47
N PRO A 164 6.01 -13.46 3.93
CA PRO A 164 6.44 -13.46 5.33
C PRO A 164 5.33 -13.01 6.30
N TYR A 165 4.14 -12.69 5.76
CA TYR A 165 2.99 -12.16 6.48
C TYR A 165 1.82 -13.12 6.41
N THR A 166 1.17 -13.31 7.55
CA THR A 166 -0.07 -14.10 7.70
C THR A 166 -1.32 -13.25 7.44
N LYS A 167 -1.22 -11.92 7.58
CA LYS A 167 -2.30 -10.98 7.27
C LYS A 167 -1.74 -9.72 6.63
N ILE A 168 -2.43 -9.23 5.60
CA ILE A 168 -2.17 -7.93 4.96
C ILE A 168 -3.52 -7.21 4.85
N SER A 169 -3.57 -5.96 5.31
CA SER A 169 -4.75 -5.12 5.26
C SER A 169 -4.40 -3.72 4.75
N ILE A 170 -5.28 -3.11 3.96
CA ILE A 170 -5.11 -1.75 3.43
C ILE A 170 -6.30 -0.89 3.85
N GLY A 171 -6.03 0.22 4.51
CA GLY A 171 -7.02 1.24 4.88
C GLY A 171 -7.17 2.29 3.79
N MET A 172 -8.39 2.48 3.32
CA MET A 172 -8.75 3.38 2.22
C MET A 172 -9.58 4.56 2.72
N VAL A 173 -9.31 5.74 2.16
CA VAL A 173 -10.10 6.98 2.35
C VAL A 173 -10.18 7.70 1.02
N ASP A 174 -11.39 8.06 0.58
CA ASP A 174 -11.64 8.82 -0.65
C ASP A 174 -10.93 8.24 -1.89
N GLY A 175 -10.85 6.91 -2.01
CA GLY A 175 -10.20 6.24 -3.14
C GLY A 175 -8.67 6.15 -3.05
N LEU A 176 -8.07 6.59 -1.95
CA LEU A 176 -6.62 6.56 -1.75
C LEU A 176 -6.23 5.65 -0.58
N PRO A 177 -5.13 4.88 -0.70
CA PRO A 177 -4.58 4.13 0.42
C PRO A 177 -4.00 5.11 1.46
N LYS A 178 -4.40 4.97 2.72
CA LYS A 178 -3.90 5.77 3.84
C LYS A 178 -3.09 4.95 4.83
N ALA A 179 -3.37 3.66 4.93
CA ALA A 179 -2.65 2.78 5.84
C ALA A 179 -2.48 1.37 5.28
N LEU A 180 -1.41 0.71 5.72
CA LEU A 180 -1.16 -0.69 5.48
C LEU A 180 -0.79 -1.34 6.80
N GLU A 181 -1.36 -2.50 7.06
CA GLU A 181 -1.04 -3.31 8.22
C GLU A 181 -0.62 -4.70 7.74
N LEU A 182 0.58 -5.12 8.12
CA LEU A 182 1.13 -6.43 7.78
C LEU A 182 1.49 -7.16 9.07
N THR A 183 0.93 -8.34 9.28
CA THR A 183 1.17 -9.15 10.47
C THR A 183 1.94 -10.40 10.10
N ASP A 184 3.04 -10.68 10.79
CA ASP A 184 3.83 -11.91 10.59
C ASP A 184 3.29 -13.10 11.41
N GLY A 185 3.90 -14.28 11.27
CA GLY A 185 3.50 -15.49 12.00
C GLY A 185 3.79 -15.45 13.51
N LEU A 186 4.58 -14.48 13.97
CA LEU A 186 4.94 -14.30 15.39
C LEU A 186 4.09 -13.21 16.05
N GLY A 187 3.18 -12.57 15.31
CA GLY A 187 2.34 -11.47 15.79
C GLY A 187 3.03 -10.11 15.80
N SER A 188 4.20 -9.96 15.17
CA SER A 188 4.74 -8.62 14.90
C SER A 188 3.91 -7.97 13.81
N VAL A 189 3.68 -6.66 13.96
CA VAL A 189 2.91 -5.86 13.02
C VAL A 189 3.79 -4.78 12.42
N VAL A 190 3.75 -4.63 11.11
CA VAL A 190 4.27 -3.46 10.39
C VAL A 190 3.08 -2.60 9.99
N LEU A 191 3.01 -1.39 10.55
CA LEU A 191 2.03 -0.38 10.20
C LEU A 191 2.70 0.70 9.36
N VAL A 192 2.23 0.89 8.13
CA VAL A 192 2.68 1.98 7.24
C VAL A 192 1.53 2.96 7.10
N THR A 193 1.74 4.22 7.43
CA THR A 193 0.79 5.32 7.19
C THR A 193 1.29 6.17 6.03
N LEU A 194 0.41 6.47 5.08
CA LEU A 194 0.71 7.24 3.87
C LEU A 194 0.05 8.61 3.93
N SER A 195 0.75 9.63 3.45
CA SER A 195 0.24 11.00 3.41
C SER A 195 0.74 11.74 2.18
N GLN A 196 0.16 12.91 1.90
CA GLN A 196 0.55 13.78 0.77
C GLN A 196 0.58 13.07 -0.59
N ILE A 197 -0.31 12.09 -0.80
CA ILE A 197 -0.33 11.29 -2.02
C ILE A 197 -0.76 12.16 -3.21
N GLN A 198 0.09 12.21 -4.23
CA GLN A 198 -0.19 12.84 -5.51
C GLN A 198 -0.17 11.79 -6.62
N LEU A 199 -1.26 11.63 -7.36
CA LEU A 199 -1.38 10.65 -8.43
C LEU A 199 -1.05 11.24 -9.79
N ASN A 200 -0.62 10.39 -10.71
CA ASN A 200 -0.45 10.68 -12.13
C ASN A 200 0.47 11.89 -12.42
N ILE A 201 1.45 12.08 -11.53
CA ILE A 201 2.53 13.06 -11.67
C ILE A 201 3.49 12.69 -12.81
N ASN A 202 4.16 13.69 -13.38
CA ASN A 202 5.20 13.45 -14.36
C ASN A 202 6.51 13.00 -13.67
N VAL A 203 6.89 11.73 -13.85
CA VAL A 203 8.13 11.17 -13.31
C VAL A 203 9.02 10.75 -14.47
N ALA A 204 10.23 11.31 -14.53
CA ALA A 204 11.22 10.90 -15.53
C ALA A 204 11.69 9.46 -15.25
N PRO A 205 11.75 8.57 -16.26
CA PRO A 205 12.21 7.19 -16.08
C PRO A 205 13.63 7.07 -15.49
N SER A 206 14.48 8.09 -15.72
CA SER A 206 15.83 8.18 -15.16
C SER A 206 15.85 8.24 -13.63
N ARG A 207 14.74 8.62 -12.97
CA ARG A 207 14.66 8.71 -11.51
C ARG A 207 14.82 7.34 -10.84
N PHE A 208 14.45 6.26 -11.52
CA PHE A 208 14.57 4.88 -11.01
C PHE A 208 15.91 4.22 -11.35
N VAL A 209 16.81 4.93 -12.03
CA VAL A 209 18.13 4.39 -12.39
C VAL A 209 19.11 4.69 -11.27
N PHE A 210 19.56 3.66 -10.56
CA PHE A 210 20.57 3.79 -9.53
C PHE A 210 21.97 3.45 -10.05
N LYS A 211 22.94 4.31 -9.73
CA LYS A 211 24.36 4.05 -9.92
C LYS A 211 25.03 4.17 -8.55
N PRO A 212 25.67 3.10 -8.02
CA PRO A 212 26.41 3.19 -6.78
C PRO A 212 27.47 4.31 -6.86
N PRO A 213 27.63 5.14 -5.81
CA PRO A 213 28.66 6.16 -5.79
C PRO A 213 30.06 5.53 -5.78
N GLN A 214 31.07 6.33 -6.13
CA GLN A 214 32.45 5.86 -6.11
C GLN A 214 32.84 5.38 -4.71
N GLY A 215 33.46 4.21 -4.63
CA GLY A 215 33.91 3.62 -3.37
C GLY A 215 32.81 2.86 -2.60
N ALA A 216 31.58 2.81 -3.10
CA ALA A 216 30.54 1.96 -2.52
C ALA A 216 30.85 0.47 -2.71
N GLU A 217 30.58 -0.32 -1.67
CA GLU A 217 30.57 -1.76 -1.78
C GLU A 217 29.35 -2.21 -2.60
N VAL A 218 29.55 -3.16 -3.51
CA VAL A 218 28.47 -3.69 -4.37
C VAL A 218 28.31 -5.19 -4.16
N LEU A 219 27.19 -5.59 -3.59
CA LEU A 219 26.78 -6.98 -3.42
C LEU A 219 25.73 -7.36 -4.46
N ARG A 220 25.89 -8.53 -5.08
CA ARG A 220 24.90 -9.10 -6.01
C ARG A 220 24.49 -10.46 -5.49
N LEU A 221 23.21 -10.60 -5.17
CA LEU A 221 22.62 -11.85 -4.70
C LEU A 221 21.89 -12.52 -5.88
N ASN A 222 22.03 -13.84 -5.98
CA ASN A 222 21.47 -14.65 -7.06
C ASN A 222 20.16 -15.33 -6.62
#